data_AF-A0A0S8DDX0-F1
#
_entry.id   AF-A0A0S8DDX0-F1
#
_cell.length_a   1.000
_cell.length_b   1.000
_cell.length_c   1.000
_cell.angle_alpha   90.00
_cell.angle_beta   90.00
_cell.angle_gamma   90.00
#
_symmetry.space_group_name_H-M   'P 1'
#
loop_
_entity.id
_entity.type
_entity.pdbx_description
1 polymer ?
#
loop_
_entity_poly.entity_id
_entity_poly.type
_entity_poly.pdbx_seq_one_letter_code
_entity_poly.pdbx_strand_id
1 'polypeptide(L)'
;MAKLPTPPPDIPEFGKVEPAKGFEQEGQTPAERKEFESYMKEKPSFEETMGAEKLSPMQLAQSYKLPSAPTPETILRQIGDATNISREAKEKLQTPYLQFKDSHARLLNTKLEEAKENIKKASKNATANILEESTIPEDAGPATKFVSFLSDGENQLFEIKKRLEELQATNKQLKPSELMLIQVNIAQAQQCIEFSSVLISKVVDALKQMMNIQL
;
A
#
# COMPACT_ATOMS: atom_id res chain seq x y z
N MET A 1 -48.25 -29.28 -19.36
CA MET A 1 -47.58 -28.41 -20.36
C MET A 1 -46.62 -27.51 -19.61
N ALA A 2 -45.31 -27.74 -19.79
CA ALA A 2 -44.24 -27.03 -19.09
C ALA A 2 -44.03 -25.64 -19.71
N LYS A 3 -43.95 -24.59 -18.88
CA LYS A 3 -43.51 -23.25 -19.29
C LYS A 3 -41.99 -23.18 -19.14
N LEU A 4 -41.30 -22.97 -20.26
CA LEU A 4 -39.87 -22.68 -20.31
C LEU A 4 -39.63 -21.18 -20.02
N PRO A 5 -38.58 -20.83 -19.25
CA PRO A 5 -38.21 -19.45 -18.96
C PRO A 5 -37.50 -18.79 -20.15
N THR A 6 -37.83 -17.53 -20.40
CA THR A 6 -37.24 -16.65 -21.43
C THR A 6 -35.82 -16.20 -21.05
N PRO A 7 -34.90 -16.06 -22.03
CA PRO A 7 -33.53 -15.62 -21.81
C PRO A 7 -33.44 -14.11 -21.46
N PRO A 8 -32.36 -13.69 -20.76
CA PRO A 8 -32.16 -12.30 -20.32
C PRO A 8 -31.79 -11.35 -21.48
N PRO A 9 -32.09 -10.03 -21.33
CA PRO A 9 -31.85 -9.02 -22.36
C PRO A 9 -30.37 -8.67 -22.54
N ASP A 10 -30.06 -8.26 -23.77
CA ASP A 10 -28.75 -7.96 -24.32
C ASP A 10 -27.93 -6.91 -23.57
N ILE A 11 -26.63 -7.13 -23.60
CA ILE A 11 -25.55 -6.28 -23.09
C ILE A 11 -25.55 -4.97 -23.88
N PRO A 12 -25.66 -3.79 -23.24
CA PRO A 12 -25.53 -2.52 -23.97
C PRO A 12 -24.10 -2.35 -24.51
N GLU A 13 -24.00 -2.18 -25.83
CA GLU A 13 -22.77 -1.89 -26.57
C GLU A 13 -22.04 -0.68 -25.99
N PHE A 14 -20.72 -0.84 -25.82
CA PHE A 14 -19.78 0.20 -25.45
C PHE A 14 -19.90 1.40 -26.39
N GLY A 15 -20.14 2.57 -25.80
CA GLY A 15 -20.11 3.86 -26.47
C GLY A 15 -18.78 4.06 -27.20
N LYS A 16 -18.89 4.35 -28.49
CA LYS A 16 -17.82 4.89 -29.33
C LYS A 16 -17.32 6.18 -28.68
N VAL A 17 -16.05 6.23 -28.30
CA VAL A 17 -15.41 7.45 -27.82
C VAL A 17 -15.23 8.37 -29.02
N GLU A 18 -15.95 9.50 -29.03
CA GLU A 18 -15.77 10.55 -30.02
C GLU A 18 -14.41 11.23 -29.84
N PRO A 19 -13.63 11.50 -30.92
CA PRO A 19 -12.39 12.24 -30.81
C PRO A 19 -12.69 13.68 -30.39
N ALA A 20 -11.95 14.16 -29.39
CA ALA A 20 -12.13 15.49 -28.82
C ALA A 20 -12.04 16.56 -29.92
N LYS A 21 -13.12 17.33 -30.04
CA LYS A 21 -13.24 18.50 -30.92
C LYS A 21 -12.11 19.48 -30.57
N GLY A 22 -11.24 19.77 -31.54
CA GLY A 22 -10.20 20.78 -31.39
C GLY A 22 -10.82 22.12 -30.98
N PHE A 23 -10.16 22.81 -30.06
CA PHE A 23 -10.48 24.20 -29.73
C PHE A 23 -10.02 25.10 -30.89
N GLU A 24 -10.81 25.17 -31.95
CA GLU A 24 -10.78 26.32 -32.84
C GLU A 24 -11.68 27.39 -32.23
N GLN A 25 -11.07 28.25 -31.39
CA GLN A 25 -11.63 29.56 -31.12
C GLN A 25 -11.03 30.55 -32.12
N GLU A 26 -11.81 30.88 -33.14
CA GLU A 26 -11.64 32.11 -33.91
C GLU A 26 -11.71 33.31 -32.94
N GLY A 27 -10.71 34.18 -32.98
CA GLY A 27 -10.84 35.54 -32.43
C GLY A 27 -9.89 35.98 -31.31
N GLN A 28 -8.61 35.58 -31.32
CA GLN A 28 -7.59 36.27 -30.51
C GLN A 28 -6.50 36.90 -31.39
N THR A 29 -6.34 38.21 -31.18
CA THR A 29 -5.43 39.13 -31.85
C THR A 29 -3.96 38.82 -31.56
N PRO A 30 -3.01 39.27 -32.42
CA PRO A 30 -1.60 38.88 -32.38
C PRO A 30 -0.78 39.61 -31.28
N ALA A 31 -1.30 39.71 -30.06
CA ALA A 31 -0.62 40.37 -28.95
C ALA A 31 0.35 39.44 -28.20
N GLU A 32 0.09 38.13 -28.14
CA GLU A 32 0.86 37.21 -27.28
C GLU A 32 2.23 36.79 -27.85
N ARG A 33 2.46 36.89 -29.17
CA ARG A 33 3.77 36.54 -29.76
C ARG A 33 4.88 37.48 -29.31
N LYS A 34 4.57 38.76 -29.06
CA LYS A 34 5.58 39.73 -28.62
C LYS A 34 5.97 39.53 -27.16
N GLU A 35 5.02 39.14 -26.32
CA GLU A 35 5.29 38.77 -24.93
C GLU A 35 6.09 37.47 -24.86
N PHE A 36 5.75 36.47 -25.67
CA PHE A 36 6.52 35.23 -25.75
C PHE A 36 7.96 35.44 -26.28
N GLU A 37 8.15 36.30 -27.29
CA GLU A 37 9.49 36.66 -27.78
C GLU A 37 10.31 37.45 -26.75
N SER A 38 9.65 38.25 -25.89
CA SER A 38 10.29 38.95 -24.77
C SER A 38 10.92 37.95 -23.79
N TYR A 39 10.16 36.92 -23.39
CA TYR A 39 10.65 35.89 -22.47
C TYR A 39 11.71 34.95 -23.08
N MET A 40 11.80 34.86 -24.41
CA MET A 40 12.84 34.08 -25.11
C MET A 40 14.15 34.84 -25.31
N LYS A 41 14.09 36.18 -25.35
CA LYS A 41 15.29 37.04 -25.48
C LYS A 41 15.88 37.42 -24.12
N GLU A 42 15.08 37.39 -23.07
CA GLU A 42 15.53 37.60 -21.71
C GLU A 42 16.21 36.34 -21.18
N LYS A 43 17.50 36.18 -21.48
CA LYS A 43 18.34 35.23 -20.75
C LYS A 43 18.27 35.60 -19.26
N PRO A 44 17.83 34.72 -18.37
CA PRO A 44 17.87 35.02 -16.95
C PRO A 44 19.33 35.21 -16.56
N SER A 45 19.67 36.42 -16.14
CA SER A 45 20.92 36.75 -15.46
C SER A 45 20.86 36.09 -14.07
N PHE A 46 21.11 34.78 -14.03
CA PHE A 46 21.48 34.13 -12.79
C PHE A 46 22.90 34.56 -12.49
N GLU A 47 23.05 35.35 -11.42
CA GLU A 47 24.32 35.50 -10.73
C GLU A 47 24.94 34.11 -10.53
N GLU A 48 26.21 33.98 -10.91
CA GLU A 48 27.02 32.77 -10.77
C GLU A 48 27.18 32.43 -9.28
N THR A 49 26.18 31.79 -8.69
CA THR A 49 26.42 30.91 -7.55
C THR A 49 27.02 29.63 -8.08
N MET A 50 28.31 29.49 -7.83
CA MET A 50 29.13 28.30 -8.06
C MET A 50 28.39 26.99 -7.78
N GLY A 51 28.53 26.02 -8.70
CA GLY A 51 28.39 24.60 -8.36
C GLY A 51 27.05 23.94 -8.63
N ALA A 52 26.48 24.12 -9.82
CA ALA A 52 25.51 23.15 -10.36
C ALA A 52 25.91 22.81 -11.79
N GLU A 53 26.76 21.78 -11.93
CA GLU A 53 26.86 21.06 -13.20
C GLU A 53 25.43 20.74 -13.65
N LYS A 54 25.07 21.20 -14.86
CA LYS A 54 23.84 20.82 -15.52
C LYS A 54 23.93 19.31 -15.79
N LEU A 55 23.56 18.50 -14.80
CA LEU A 55 23.52 17.06 -14.90
C LEU A 55 22.69 16.71 -16.14
N SER A 56 23.36 16.19 -17.17
CA SER A 56 22.67 15.72 -18.36
C SER A 56 21.69 14.61 -17.97
N PRO A 57 20.55 14.43 -18.65
CA PRO A 57 19.59 13.36 -18.35
C PRO A 57 20.24 11.96 -18.24
N MET A 58 21.33 11.74 -18.97
CA MET A 58 22.16 10.53 -18.89
C MET A 58 23.00 10.43 -17.60
N GLN A 59 23.49 11.56 -17.08
CA GLN A 59 24.14 11.63 -15.76
C GLN A 59 23.13 11.54 -14.62
N LEU A 60 21.88 12.02 -14.81
CA LEU A 60 20.79 11.79 -13.87
C LEU A 60 20.46 10.29 -13.77
N ALA A 61 20.42 9.57 -14.91
CA ALA A 61 20.25 8.12 -14.92
C ALA A 61 21.41 7.34 -14.27
N GLN A 62 22.63 7.90 -14.28
CA GLN A 62 23.78 7.32 -13.56
C GLN A 62 23.80 7.70 -12.08
N SER A 63 23.26 8.87 -11.70
CA SER A 63 23.14 9.31 -10.32
C SER A 63 21.93 8.70 -9.60
N TYR A 64 20.99 8.11 -10.35
CA TYR A 64 20.15 7.02 -9.84
C TYR A 64 21.06 5.84 -9.49
N LYS A 65 21.68 5.91 -8.31
CA LYS A 65 22.10 4.72 -7.58
C LYS A 65 20.88 3.82 -7.59
N LEU A 66 20.95 2.75 -8.40
CA LEU A 66 19.99 1.66 -8.36
C LEU A 66 19.71 1.38 -6.88
N PRO A 67 18.44 1.33 -6.45
CA PRO A 67 18.12 1.07 -5.06
C PRO A 67 18.94 -0.15 -4.65
N SER A 68 19.79 0.05 -3.62
CA SER A 68 20.71 -1.00 -3.16
C SER A 68 19.92 -2.29 -3.06
N ALA A 69 20.44 -3.36 -3.64
CA ALA A 69 19.75 -4.65 -3.63
C ALA A 69 19.29 -4.95 -2.19
N PRO A 70 18.02 -5.38 -2.00
CA PRO A 70 17.47 -5.62 -0.68
C PRO A 70 18.41 -6.52 0.12
N THR A 71 18.87 -6.02 1.26
CA THR A 71 19.67 -6.83 2.17
C THR A 71 18.73 -7.54 3.14
N PRO A 72 19.07 -8.75 3.62
CA PRO A 72 18.26 -9.42 4.64
C PRO A 72 18.06 -8.53 5.88
N GLU A 73 19.02 -7.68 6.23
CA GLU A 73 18.90 -6.71 7.33
C GLU A 73 17.78 -5.68 7.10
N THR A 74 17.65 -5.15 5.87
CA THR A 74 16.56 -4.23 5.55
C THR A 74 15.19 -4.88 5.69
N ILE A 75 15.09 -6.16 5.31
CA ILE A 75 13.87 -6.96 5.44
C ILE A 75 13.57 -7.24 6.92
N LEU A 76 14.58 -7.62 7.70
CA LEU A 76 14.42 -7.86 9.15
C LEU A 76 13.94 -6.60 9.89
N ARG A 77 14.49 -5.43 9.56
CA ARG A 77 14.01 -4.16 10.11
C ARG A 77 12.55 -3.92 9.74
N GLN A 78 12.21 -4.12 8.48
CA GLN A 78 10.85 -3.92 7.98
C GLN A 78 9.83 -4.85 8.64
N ILE A 79 10.21 -6.11 8.89
CA ILE A 79 9.39 -7.06 9.67
C ILE A 79 9.17 -6.52 11.09
N GLY A 80 10.21 -5.98 11.72
CA GLY A 80 10.13 -5.35 13.04
C GLY A 80 9.13 -4.20 13.08
N ASP A 81 9.21 -3.30 12.10
CA ASP A 81 8.31 -2.15 11.95
C ASP A 81 6.85 -2.62 11.76
N ALA A 82 6.61 -3.55 10.82
CA ALA A 82 5.28 -4.10 10.57
C ALA A 82 4.68 -4.79 11.82
N THR A 83 5.51 -5.50 12.59
CA THR A 83 5.10 -6.15 13.85
C THR A 83 4.71 -5.11 14.91
N ASN A 84 5.47 -4.01 15.02
CA ASN A 84 5.15 -2.96 15.98
C ASN A 84 3.83 -2.25 15.64
N ILE A 85 3.60 -1.96 14.37
CA ILE A 85 2.36 -1.33 13.89
C ILE A 85 1.17 -2.28 14.11
N SER A 86 1.37 -3.59 13.87
CA SER A 86 0.36 -4.62 14.15
C SER A 86 -0.02 -4.67 15.63
N ARG A 87 0.97 -4.61 16.53
CA ARG A 87 0.72 -4.58 17.98
C ARG A 87 -0.07 -3.34 18.39
N GLU A 88 0.32 -2.17 17.90
CA GLU A 88 -0.40 -0.92 18.17
C GLU A 88 -1.85 -1.00 17.66
N ALA A 89 -2.08 -1.56 16.47
CA ALA A 89 -3.41 -1.79 15.95
C ALA A 89 -4.22 -2.75 16.83
N LYS A 90 -3.59 -3.83 17.31
CA LYS A 90 -4.21 -4.81 18.21
C LYS A 90 -4.64 -4.18 19.54
N GLU A 91 -3.79 -3.36 20.14
CA GLU A 91 -4.11 -2.62 21.37
C GLU A 91 -5.34 -1.73 21.17
N LYS A 92 -5.44 -1.03 20.04
CA LYS A 92 -6.61 -0.19 19.72
C LYS A 92 -7.87 -1.01 19.47
N LEU A 93 -7.77 -2.20 18.87
CA LEU A 93 -8.90 -3.12 18.66
C LEU A 93 -9.44 -3.70 19.96
N GLN A 94 -8.62 -3.81 21.00
CA GLN A 94 -9.01 -4.28 22.33
C GLN A 94 -9.71 -3.21 23.18
N THR A 95 -9.95 -2.02 22.63
CA THR A 95 -10.72 -0.97 23.32
C THR A 95 -12.15 -1.47 23.60
N PRO A 96 -12.66 -1.36 24.83
CA PRO A 96 -14.02 -1.79 25.16
C PRO A 96 -15.06 -0.96 24.40
N TYR A 97 -16.18 -1.60 24.03
CA TYR A 97 -17.30 -0.99 23.28
C TYR A 97 -16.96 -0.50 21.86
N LEU A 98 -15.87 -0.98 21.27
CA LEU A 98 -15.51 -0.63 19.91
C LEU A 98 -16.52 -1.23 18.91
N GLN A 99 -17.35 -0.36 18.34
CA GLN A 99 -18.27 -0.72 17.26
C GLN A 99 -17.75 -0.12 15.95
N PHE A 100 -17.60 -0.99 14.95
CA PHE A 100 -17.24 -0.56 13.61
C PHE A 100 -18.48 -0.26 12.82
N LYS A 101 -18.47 0.87 12.09
CA LYS A 101 -19.39 1.05 10.97
C LYS A 101 -19.11 -0.02 9.91
N ASP A 102 -20.15 -0.58 9.30
CA ASP A 102 -20.03 -1.65 8.29
C ASP A 102 -19.03 -1.34 7.18
N SER A 103 -18.96 -0.07 6.75
CA SER A 103 -18.00 0.38 5.74
C SER A 103 -16.55 0.25 6.21
N HIS A 104 -16.25 0.61 7.47
CA HIS A 104 -14.92 0.47 8.04
C HIS A 104 -14.58 -1.00 8.28
N ALA A 105 -15.55 -1.80 8.75
CA ALA A 105 -15.37 -3.23 8.98
C ALA A 105 -15.05 -3.97 7.66
N ARG A 106 -15.77 -3.70 6.57
CA ARG A 106 -15.48 -4.30 5.25
C ARG A 106 -14.09 -3.91 4.76
N LEU A 107 -13.75 -2.63 4.83
CA LEU A 107 -12.47 -2.14 4.36
C LEU A 107 -11.30 -2.70 5.18
N LEU A 108 -11.45 -2.80 6.50
CA LEU A 108 -10.49 -3.46 7.38
C LEU A 108 -10.36 -4.94 7.05
N ASN A 109 -11.47 -5.65 6.83
CA ASN A 109 -11.43 -7.06 6.45
C ASN A 109 -10.64 -7.25 5.15
N THR A 110 -10.95 -6.48 4.10
CA THR A 110 -10.23 -6.55 2.82
C THR A 110 -8.74 -6.25 2.99
N LYS A 111 -8.38 -5.20 3.73
CA LYS A 111 -6.98 -4.80 3.88
C LYS A 111 -6.16 -5.76 4.74
N LEU A 112 -6.74 -6.28 5.82
CA LEU A 112 -6.08 -7.29 6.64
C LEU A 112 -5.97 -8.64 5.91
N GLU A 113 -6.93 -8.97 5.06
CA GLU A 113 -6.87 -10.14 4.19
C GLU A 113 -5.79 -10.00 3.11
N GLU A 114 -5.71 -8.85 2.44
CA GLU A 114 -4.61 -8.52 1.52
C GLU A 114 -3.24 -8.59 2.23
N ALA A 115 -3.15 -8.06 3.45
CA ALA A 115 -1.93 -8.14 4.25
C ALA A 115 -1.55 -9.60 4.52
N LYS A 116 -2.51 -10.42 4.97
CA LYS A 116 -2.34 -11.85 5.24
C LYS A 116 -1.83 -12.60 4.01
N GLU A 117 -2.43 -12.36 2.84
CA GLU A 117 -1.99 -12.99 1.59
C GLU A 117 -0.56 -12.61 1.22
N ASN A 118 -0.21 -11.33 1.36
CA ASN A 118 1.13 -10.85 1.03
C ASN A 118 2.18 -11.41 2.01
N ILE A 119 1.86 -11.52 3.29
CA ILE A 119 2.72 -12.18 4.29
C ILE A 119 2.91 -13.66 3.93
N LYS A 120 1.84 -14.38 3.54
CA LYS A 120 1.96 -15.78 3.09
C LYS A 120 2.84 -15.91 1.84
N LYS A 121 2.69 -15.02 0.86
CA LYS A 121 3.55 -14.99 -0.34
C LYS A 121 5.01 -14.73 0.05
N ALA A 122 5.27 -13.82 0.98
CA ALA A 122 6.61 -13.58 1.51
C ALA A 122 7.18 -14.82 2.22
N SER A 123 6.38 -15.50 3.05
CA SER A 123 6.78 -16.75 3.73
C SER A 123 7.15 -17.86 2.74
N LYS A 124 6.33 -18.05 1.71
CA LYS A 124 6.63 -18.99 0.61
C LYS A 124 7.95 -18.66 -0.09
N ASN A 125 8.21 -17.40 -0.39
CA ASN A 125 9.43 -16.95 -1.07
C ASN A 125 10.68 -17.05 -0.16
N ALA A 126 10.51 -16.85 1.14
CA ALA A 126 11.57 -17.06 2.13
C ALA A 126 11.84 -18.55 2.41
N THR A 127 11.04 -19.47 1.84
CA THR A 127 11.03 -20.89 2.20
C THR A 127 10.81 -21.08 3.72
N ALA A 128 10.02 -20.18 4.32
CA ALA A 128 9.63 -20.26 5.72
C ALA A 128 8.39 -21.16 5.86
N ASN A 129 8.15 -21.65 7.08
CA ASN A 129 6.97 -22.46 7.35
C ASN A 129 5.72 -21.58 7.29
N ILE A 130 4.71 -22.04 6.55
CA ILE A 130 3.39 -21.40 6.52
C ILE A 130 2.59 -22.00 7.66
N LEU A 131 2.38 -21.23 8.73
CA LEU A 131 1.52 -21.60 9.84
C LEU A 131 0.05 -21.72 9.40
N GLU A 132 -0.71 -22.60 10.05
CA GLU A 132 -2.16 -22.69 9.85
C GLU A 132 -2.85 -21.44 10.43
N GLU A 133 -3.95 -21.03 9.80
CA GLU A 133 -4.73 -19.87 10.24
C GLU A 133 -5.48 -20.19 11.54
N SER A 134 -5.58 -19.21 12.44
CA SER A 134 -6.38 -19.36 13.64
C SER A 134 -7.84 -19.58 13.27
N THR A 135 -8.50 -20.56 13.89
CA THR A 135 -9.93 -20.78 13.72
C THR A 135 -10.70 -19.65 14.42
N ILE A 136 -11.38 -18.83 13.63
CA ILE A 136 -12.20 -17.73 14.15
C ILE A 136 -13.62 -18.29 14.33
N PRO A 137 -14.21 -18.23 15.54
CA PRO A 137 -15.60 -18.64 15.76
C PRO A 137 -16.56 -17.88 14.84
N GLU A 138 -17.60 -18.53 14.31
CA GLU A 138 -18.58 -17.86 13.42
C GLU A 138 -19.28 -16.68 14.11
N ASP A 139 -19.47 -16.74 15.43
CA ASP A 139 -20.09 -15.69 16.25
C ASP A 139 -19.09 -14.61 16.72
N ALA A 140 -17.84 -14.64 16.26
CA ALA A 140 -16.85 -13.67 16.68
C ALA A 140 -17.16 -12.27 16.10
N GLY A 141 -17.19 -11.27 16.98
CA GLY A 141 -17.33 -9.87 16.56
C GLY A 141 -16.19 -9.39 15.65
N PRO A 142 -16.39 -8.31 14.86
CA PRO A 142 -15.37 -7.81 13.92
C PRO A 142 -14.02 -7.51 14.56
N ALA A 143 -14.01 -6.97 15.79
CA ALA A 143 -12.78 -6.70 16.53
C ALA A 143 -11.96 -7.98 16.76
N THR A 144 -12.60 -9.05 17.23
CA THR A 144 -11.95 -10.35 17.47
C THR A 144 -11.39 -10.91 16.16
N LYS A 145 -12.16 -10.83 15.07
CA LYS A 145 -11.71 -11.28 13.75
C LYS A 145 -10.47 -10.53 13.27
N PHE A 146 -10.43 -9.21 13.44
CA PHE A 146 -9.27 -8.39 13.06
C PHE A 146 -8.05 -8.66 13.94
N VAL A 147 -8.26 -8.88 15.24
CA VAL A 147 -7.18 -9.30 16.16
C VAL A 147 -6.60 -10.64 15.74
N SER A 148 -7.42 -11.60 15.32
CA SER A 148 -6.95 -12.89 14.79
C SER A 148 -6.12 -12.70 13.53
N PHE A 149 -6.55 -11.88 12.56
CA PHE A 149 -5.76 -11.61 11.36
C PHE A 149 -4.40 -10.97 11.66
N LEU A 150 -4.36 -10.00 12.58
CA LEU A 150 -3.11 -9.37 13.01
C LEU A 150 -2.20 -10.37 13.73
N SER A 151 -2.77 -11.21 14.61
CA SER A 151 -2.01 -12.22 15.35
C SER A 151 -1.43 -13.30 14.42
N ASP A 152 -2.21 -13.77 13.45
CA ASP A 152 -1.75 -14.71 12.43
C ASP A 152 -0.65 -14.09 11.55
N GLY A 153 -0.82 -12.81 11.17
CA GLY A 153 0.19 -12.04 10.45
C GLY A 153 1.50 -11.91 11.24
N GLU A 154 1.44 -11.56 12.53
CA GLU A 154 2.59 -11.49 13.43
C GLU A 154 3.33 -12.82 13.53
N ASN A 155 2.60 -13.93 13.69
CA ASN A 155 3.17 -15.26 13.78
C ASN A 155 3.90 -15.65 12.47
N GLN A 156 3.33 -15.35 11.32
CA GLN A 156 3.95 -15.62 10.02
C GLN A 156 5.17 -14.73 9.76
N LEU A 157 5.10 -13.45 10.14
CA LEU A 157 6.23 -12.52 10.09
C LEU A 157 7.38 -13.01 10.98
N PHE A 158 7.08 -13.59 12.14
CA PHE A 158 8.08 -14.20 13.01
C PHE A 158 8.77 -15.40 12.37
N GLU A 159 8.04 -16.29 11.69
CA GLU A 159 8.64 -17.40 10.95
C GLU A 159 9.55 -16.93 9.80
N ILE A 160 9.13 -15.89 9.06
CA ILE A 160 9.98 -15.27 8.02
C ILE A 160 11.26 -14.71 8.65
N LYS A 161 11.15 -13.98 9.75
CA LYS A 161 12.28 -13.42 10.48
C LYS A 161 13.26 -14.51 10.88
N LYS A 162 12.78 -15.54 11.57
CA LYS A 162 13.59 -16.69 12.01
C LYS A 162 14.30 -17.33 10.81
N ARG A 163 13.59 -17.51 9.70
CA ARG A 163 14.17 -18.11 8.49
C ARG A 163 15.27 -17.26 7.88
N LEU A 164 15.09 -15.94 7.83
CA LEU A 164 16.11 -15.00 7.35
C LEU A 164 17.35 -15.00 8.26
N GLU A 165 17.16 -15.05 9.57
CA GLU A 165 18.26 -15.15 10.55
C GLU A 165 19.04 -16.48 10.40
N GLU A 166 18.35 -17.61 10.20
CA GLU A 166 18.98 -18.90 9.91
C GLU A 166 19.80 -18.88 8.62
N LEU A 167 19.29 -18.23 7.58
CA LEU A 167 19.96 -18.10 6.29
C LEU A 167 21.22 -17.23 6.39
N GLN A 168 21.16 -16.14 7.17
CA GLN A 168 22.33 -15.33 7.49
C GLN A 168 23.38 -16.14 8.27
N ALA A 169 22.96 -16.90 9.30
CA ALA A 169 23.87 -17.70 10.12
C ALA A 169 24.54 -18.85 9.35
N THR A 170 23.83 -19.45 8.38
CA THR A 170 24.33 -20.59 7.59
C THR A 170 25.12 -20.16 6.34
N ASN A 171 25.35 -18.86 6.12
CA ASN A 171 25.93 -18.30 4.89
C ASN A 171 25.19 -18.69 3.59
N LYS A 172 23.96 -19.22 3.69
CA LYS A 172 23.12 -19.52 2.54
C LYS A 172 22.38 -18.25 2.14
N GLN A 173 22.80 -17.64 1.04
CA GLN A 173 22.15 -16.44 0.53
C GLN A 173 20.94 -16.80 -0.34
N LEU A 174 19.81 -16.13 -0.09
CA LEU A 174 18.69 -16.10 -1.02
C LEU A 174 19.12 -15.40 -2.32
N LYS A 175 18.48 -15.77 -3.43
CA LYS A 175 18.73 -15.07 -4.68
C LYS A 175 18.27 -13.61 -4.54
N PRO A 176 18.97 -12.63 -5.14
CA PRO A 176 18.55 -11.23 -5.09
C PRO A 176 17.09 -11.01 -5.55
N SER A 177 16.62 -11.79 -6.51
CA SER A 177 15.23 -11.78 -6.96
C SER A 177 14.24 -12.23 -5.87
N GLU A 178 14.60 -13.23 -5.07
CA GLU A 178 13.77 -13.72 -3.96
C GLU A 178 13.72 -12.69 -2.84
N LEU A 179 14.86 -12.08 -2.51
CA LEU A 179 14.94 -10.98 -1.53
C LEU A 179 14.07 -9.79 -1.95
N MET A 180 14.08 -9.43 -3.24
CA MET A 180 13.25 -8.35 -3.76
C MET A 180 11.75 -8.68 -3.67
N LEU A 181 11.36 -9.91 -4.01
CA LEU A 181 9.97 -10.34 -3.89
C LEU A 181 9.50 -10.36 -2.43
N ILE A 182 10.35 -10.83 -1.51
CA ILE A 182 10.06 -10.80 -0.07
C ILE A 182 9.87 -9.36 0.40
N GLN A 183 10.79 -8.46 0.03
CA GLN A 183 10.70 -7.05 0.40
C GLN A 183 9.41 -6.40 -0.13
N VAL A 184 9.07 -6.61 -1.40
CA VAL A 184 7.85 -6.04 -2.00
C VAL A 184 6.61 -6.56 -1.30
N ASN A 185 6.53 -7.87 -1.04
CA ASN A 185 5.38 -8.46 -0.34
C ASN A 185 5.25 -7.96 1.10
N ILE A 186 6.37 -7.83 1.83
CA ILE A 186 6.36 -7.27 3.18
C ILE A 186 6.00 -5.79 3.16
N ALA A 187 6.46 -5.01 2.16
CA ALA A 187 6.08 -3.62 2.00
C ALA A 187 4.59 -3.44 1.76
N GLN A 188 4.01 -4.27 0.89
CA GLN A 188 2.57 -4.25 0.64
C GLN A 188 1.78 -4.66 1.89
N ALA A 189 2.23 -5.70 2.61
CA ALA A 189 1.62 -6.11 3.86
C ALA A 189 1.68 -5.00 4.92
N GLN A 190 2.84 -4.38 5.09
CA GLN A 190 3.05 -3.25 6.00
C GLN A 190 2.11 -2.09 5.66
N GLN A 191 2.01 -1.70 4.39
CA GLN A 191 1.09 -0.64 3.96
C GLN A 191 -0.36 -0.95 4.31
N CYS A 192 -0.79 -2.20 4.14
CA CYS A 192 -2.13 -2.64 4.49
C CYS A 192 -2.39 -2.61 6.01
N ILE A 193 -1.40 -2.99 6.81
CA ILE A 193 -1.46 -2.93 8.29
C ILE A 193 -1.48 -1.47 8.76
N GLU A 194 -0.64 -0.60 8.21
CA GLU A 194 -0.60 0.83 8.52
C GLU A 194 -1.94 1.49 8.22
N PHE A 195 -2.49 1.24 7.03
CA PHE A 195 -3.79 1.76 6.64
C PHE A 195 -4.89 1.28 7.60
N SER A 196 -4.86 0.01 7.98
CA SER A 196 -5.79 -0.56 8.95
C SER A 196 -5.65 0.10 10.32
N SER A 197 -4.43 0.32 10.81
CA SER A 197 -4.15 1.03 12.07
C SER A 197 -4.71 2.47 12.07
N VAL A 198 -4.54 3.20 10.96
CA VAL A 198 -5.10 4.55 10.80
C VAL A 198 -6.63 4.52 10.84
N LEU A 199 -7.27 3.56 10.16
CA LEU A 199 -8.72 3.41 10.20
C LEU A 199 -9.23 3.10 11.60
N ILE A 200 -8.59 2.15 12.31
CA ILE A 200 -8.95 1.79 13.69
C ILE A 200 -8.82 3.01 14.59
N SER A 201 -7.73 3.79 14.44
CA SER A 201 -7.52 5.02 15.22
C SER A 201 -8.66 6.01 15.03
N LYS A 202 -9.08 6.25 13.78
CA LYS A 202 -10.23 7.13 13.48
C LYS A 202 -11.53 6.63 14.11
N VAL A 203 -11.76 5.32 14.16
CA VAL A 203 -12.95 4.74 14.81
C VAL A 203 -12.89 4.95 16.33
N VAL A 204 -11.73 4.72 16.94
CA VAL A 204 -11.52 4.96 18.38
C VAL A 204 -11.71 6.45 18.71
N ASP A 205 -11.20 7.36 17.89
CA ASP A 205 -11.36 8.80 18.10
C ASP A 205 -12.81 9.24 17.96
N ALA A 206 -13.55 8.70 16.99
CA ALA A 206 -14.99 8.94 16.85
C ALA A 206 -15.78 8.40 18.06
N LEU A 207 -15.40 7.23 18.59
CA LEU A 207 -16.00 6.68 19.80
C LEU A 207 -15.74 7.58 21.02
N LYS A 208 -14.50 8.04 21.21
CA LYS A 208 -14.13 8.99 22.27
C LYS A 208 -14.91 10.29 22.14
N GLN A 209 -15.07 10.82 20.93
CA GLN A 209 -15.90 12.00 20.70
C GLN A 209 -17.34 11.75 21.13
N MET A 210 -17.96 10.64 20.71
CA MET A 210 -19.33 10.31 21.13
C MET A 210 -19.46 10.15 22.66
N MET A 211 -18.49 9.52 23.32
CA MET A 211 -18.53 9.37 24.79
C MET A 211 -18.25 10.67 25.55
N ASN A 212 -17.48 11.58 24.97
CA ASN A 212 -17.19 12.89 25.56
C ASN A 212 -18.24 13.95 25.20
N ILE A 213 -19.11 13.67 24.21
CA ILE A 213 -20.35 14.40 23.95
C ILE A 213 -21.46 13.72 24.77
N GLN A 214 -21.34 13.75 26.10
CA GLN A 214 -22.50 13.58 26.97
C GLN A 214 -23.08 14.99 27.21
N LEU A 215 -24.26 15.23 26.64
CA LEU A 215 -25.16 16.36 26.92
C LEU A 215 -25.94 16.10 28.21
#